data_AF-A0A395NWT3-F1
#
_entry.id   AF-A0A395NWT3-F1
#
_cell.length_a   1.000
_cell.length_b   1.000
_cell.length_c   1.000
_cell.angle_alpha   90.00
_cell.angle_beta   90.00
_cell.angle_gamma   90.00
#
_symmetry.space_group_name_H-M   'P 1'
#
loop_
_entity.id
_entity.type
_entity.pdbx_description
1 polymer ?
#
loop_
_entity_poly.entity_id
_entity_poly.type
_entity_poly.pdbx_seq_one_letter_code
_entity_poly.pdbx_strand_id
1 'polypeptide(L)'
;MAIQKSTTEQPRIIKLTDEELATTSMGSHNLQAALEALHEDGLVVLENAVNPAHLDHLNKRMIADAEKLKVLQQAHVNFNTETQNFQQEPVPEEGYIFDDVIANPWAAEILEHMLGPKPKVRFYSANTAFKAEARQPVHIDMSRGYSRTPFGFCVNINLVSTSPENGATEFWLGTHNVTALEALTINGHGDDGPDPVIANKKKGSASRAAWGTHWFCR
;
A
#
# COMPACT_ATOMS: atom_id res chain seq x y z
N MET A 1 33.77 -6.92 18.55
CA MET A 1 33.42 -5.77 17.69
C MET A 1 32.20 -6.15 16.88
N ALA A 2 31.02 -5.69 17.28
CA ALA A 2 29.80 -5.91 16.52
C ALA A 2 29.76 -4.88 15.38
N ILE A 3 29.53 -5.36 14.15
CA ILE A 3 29.37 -4.52 12.97
C ILE A 3 28.09 -3.70 13.17
N GLN A 4 28.24 -2.41 13.48
CA GLN A 4 27.18 -1.43 13.29
C GLN A 4 26.97 -1.27 11.78
N LYS A 5 25.99 -1.98 11.22
CA LYS A 5 25.36 -1.57 9.96
C LYS A 5 24.07 -0.82 10.30
N SER A 6 24.19 0.50 10.40
CA SER A 6 23.06 1.42 10.34
C SER A 6 22.77 1.67 8.85
N THR A 7 21.89 0.85 8.28
CA THR A 7 21.25 1.13 6.99
C THR A 7 19.75 1.11 7.23
N THR A 8 19.10 2.24 6.97
CA THR A 8 17.63 2.37 6.97
C THR A 8 17.06 1.25 6.10
N GLU A 9 16.25 0.34 6.66
CA GLU A 9 15.53 -0.67 5.85
C GLU A 9 14.51 0.09 5.00
N GLN A 10 14.56 -0.17 3.71
CA GLN A 10 13.65 0.33 2.70
C GLN A 10 12.94 -0.88 2.10
N PRO A 11 11.69 -0.75 1.63
CA PRO A 11 11.07 -1.86 0.91
C PRO A 11 11.94 -2.28 -0.27
N ARG A 12 11.85 -3.55 -0.64
CA ARG A 12 12.48 -3.99 -1.87
C ARG A 12 11.79 -3.30 -3.05
N ILE A 13 12.59 -2.55 -3.80
CA ILE A 13 12.15 -1.90 -5.04
C ILE A 13 12.63 -2.76 -6.20
N ILE A 14 11.69 -3.19 -7.03
CA ILE A 14 11.93 -3.95 -8.24
C ILE A 14 11.67 -3.04 -9.43
N LYS A 15 12.72 -2.79 -10.18
CA LYS A 15 12.60 -2.09 -11.46
C LYS A 15 12.38 -3.13 -12.55
N LEU A 16 11.23 -3.03 -13.21
CA LEU A 16 10.93 -3.87 -14.37
C LEU A 16 11.92 -3.56 -15.50
N THR A 17 12.39 -4.61 -16.14
CA THR A 17 13.25 -4.55 -17.33
C THR A 17 12.42 -4.21 -18.58
N ASP A 18 13.09 -3.74 -19.63
CA ASP A 18 12.44 -3.44 -20.91
C ASP A 18 11.74 -4.68 -21.50
N GLU A 19 12.29 -5.87 -21.28
CA GLU A 19 11.68 -7.14 -21.71
C GLU A 19 10.41 -7.45 -20.92
N GLU A 20 10.44 -7.31 -19.60
CA GLU A 20 9.25 -7.51 -18.75
C GLU A 20 8.15 -6.51 -19.09
N LEU A 21 8.51 -5.25 -19.36
CA LEU A 21 7.61 -4.20 -19.83
C LEU A 21 6.98 -4.56 -21.19
N ALA A 22 7.79 -5.03 -22.14
CA ALA A 22 7.32 -5.39 -23.48
C ALA A 22 6.46 -6.67 -23.52
N THR A 23 6.73 -7.62 -22.63
CA THR A 23 6.05 -8.92 -22.60
C THR A 23 4.90 -9.00 -21.61
N THR A 24 4.77 -8.01 -20.71
CA THR A 24 3.80 -8.03 -19.60
C THR A 24 3.91 -9.26 -18.71
N SER A 25 5.12 -9.80 -18.57
CA SER A 25 5.43 -10.95 -17.71
C SER A 25 6.72 -10.67 -16.94
N MET A 26 6.81 -11.19 -15.71
CA MET A 26 7.95 -11.01 -14.83
C MET A 26 9.03 -12.07 -15.07
N GLY A 27 10.28 -11.64 -15.16
CA GLY A 27 11.43 -12.53 -15.21
C GLY A 27 11.61 -13.24 -13.87
N SER A 28 12.14 -14.48 -13.91
CA SER A 28 12.27 -15.34 -12.72
C SER A 28 13.02 -14.68 -11.56
N HIS A 29 14.02 -13.85 -11.82
CA HIS A 29 14.79 -13.14 -10.79
C HIS A 29 13.96 -12.06 -10.08
N ASN A 30 13.23 -11.25 -10.83
CA ASN A 30 12.35 -10.24 -10.26
C ASN A 30 11.16 -10.88 -9.54
N LEU A 31 10.60 -11.96 -10.11
CA LEU A 31 9.54 -12.72 -9.46
C LEU A 31 10.02 -13.30 -8.12
N GLN A 32 11.17 -13.96 -8.09
CA GLN A 32 11.74 -14.45 -6.83
C GLN A 32 11.94 -13.31 -5.82
N ALA A 33 12.54 -12.20 -6.25
CA ALA A 33 12.78 -11.05 -5.38
C ALA A 33 11.47 -10.48 -4.81
N ALA A 34 10.41 -10.45 -5.60
CA ALA A 34 9.09 -9.97 -5.18
C ALA A 34 8.46 -10.88 -4.14
N LEU A 35 8.52 -12.20 -4.38
CA LEU A 35 7.99 -13.20 -3.45
C LEU A 35 8.74 -13.15 -2.12
N GLU A 36 10.07 -13.08 -2.14
CA GLU A 36 10.88 -12.94 -0.92
C GLU A 36 10.50 -11.67 -0.15
N ALA A 37 10.39 -10.52 -0.82
CA ALA A 37 10.01 -9.26 -0.17
C ALA A 37 8.60 -9.32 0.46
N LEU A 38 7.62 -9.94 -0.20
CA LEU A 38 6.29 -10.11 0.39
C LEU A 38 6.30 -11.07 1.60
N HIS A 39 7.14 -12.09 1.61
CA HIS A 39 7.25 -12.99 2.77
C HIS A 39 8.00 -12.36 3.94
N GLU A 40 9.11 -11.68 3.67
CA GLU A 40 9.99 -11.07 4.67
C GLU A 40 9.41 -9.75 5.21
N ASP A 41 9.11 -8.83 4.31
CA ASP A 41 8.76 -7.44 4.62
C ASP A 41 7.24 -7.19 4.56
N GLY A 42 6.48 -8.03 3.86
CA GLY A 42 5.06 -7.82 3.64
C GLY A 42 4.76 -6.72 2.62
N LEU A 43 5.79 -6.23 1.93
CA LEU A 43 5.72 -5.14 0.98
C LEU A 43 6.78 -5.32 -0.12
N VAL A 44 6.38 -5.09 -1.36
CA VAL A 44 7.28 -4.95 -2.50
C VAL A 44 6.82 -3.77 -3.35
N VAL A 45 7.75 -3.00 -3.91
CA VAL A 45 7.46 -1.88 -4.81
C VAL A 45 7.86 -2.29 -6.23
N LEU A 46 6.92 -2.15 -7.17
CA LEU A 46 7.21 -2.28 -8.61
C LEU A 46 7.36 -0.88 -9.21
N GLU A 47 8.57 -0.54 -9.65
CA GLU A 47 8.85 0.73 -10.31
C GLU A 47 8.45 0.65 -11.79
N ASN A 48 7.77 1.70 -12.29
CA ASN A 48 7.31 1.83 -13.68
C ASN A 48 6.34 0.73 -14.14
N ALA A 49 5.59 0.12 -13.22
CA ALA A 49 4.57 -0.88 -13.54
C ALA A 49 3.27 -0.30 -14.13
N VAL A 50 3.12 1.01 -14.21
CA VAL A 50 1.92 1.67 -14.77
C VAL A 50 2.35 2.76 -15.74
N ASN A 51 1.64 2.89 -16.85
CA ASN A 51 1.86 3.97 -17.80
C ASN A 51 1.60 5.33 -17.14
N PRO A 52 2.59 6.25 -17.09
CA PRO A 52 2.41 7.57 -16.51
C PRO A 52 1.26 8.37 -17.14
N ALA A 53 0.95 8.16 -18.42
CA ALA A 53 -0.17 8.83 -19.07
C ALA A 53 -1.53 8.41 -18.51
N HIS A 54 -1.68 7.14 -18.09
CA HIS A 54 -2.90 6.67 -17.42
C HIS A 54 -3.01 7.28 -16.02
N LEU A 55 -1.89 7.37 -15.28
CA LEU A 55 -1.83 8.03 -13.98
C LEU A 55 -2.24 9.51 -14.07
N ASP A 56 -1.67 10.26 -15.01
CA ASP A 56 -1.99 11.67 -15.23
C ASP A 56 -3.45 11.87 -15.62
N HIS A 57 -4.00 10.98 -16.47
CA HIS A 57 -5.39 11.03 -16.89
C HIS A 57 -6.35 10.81 -15.71
N LEU A 58 -6.09 9.79 -14.89
CA LEU A 58 -6.84 9.51 -13.67
C LEU A 58 -6.72 10.65 -12.67
N ASN A 59 -5.49 11.11 -12.40
CA ASN A 59 -5.21 12.16 -11.43
C ASN A 59 -5.99 13.45 -11.75
N LYS A 60 -5.96 13.88 -13.01
CA LYS A 60 -6.68 15.08 -13.45
C LYS A 60 -8.17 15.02 -13.14
N ARG A 61 -8.81 13.87 -13.36
CA ARG A 61 -10.22 13.66 -13.05
C ARG A 61 -10.46 13.55 -11.54
N MET A 62 -9.64 12.75 -10.86
CA MET A 62 -9.82 12.46 -9.44
C MET A 62 -9.56 13.67 -8.54
N ILE A 63 -8.63 14.58 -8.89
CA ILE A 63 -8.47 15.85 -8.17
C ILE A 63 -9.76 16.68 -8.23
N ALA A 64 -10.37 16.81 -9.41
CA ALA A 64 -11.60 17.59 -9.56
C ALA A 64 -12.76 17.00 -8.75
N ASP A 65 -12.82 15.67 -8.64
CA ASP A 65 -13.83 15.00 -7.83
C ASP A 65 -13.51 15.05 -6.33
N ALA A 66 -12.23 15.03 -5.95
CA ALA A 66 -11.79 15.20 -4.57
C ALA A 66 -12.19 16.59 -4.02
N GLU A 67 -11.99 17.65 -4.79
CA GLU A 67 -12.36 19.02 -4.38
C GLU A 67 -13.88 19.15 -4.15
N LYS A 68 -14.69 18.47 -4.97
CA LYS A 68 -16.14 18.38 -4.75
C LYS A 68 -16.46 17.57 -3.49
N LEU A 69 -15.79 16.43 -3.31
CA LEU A 69 -15.98 15.53 -2.17
C LEU A 69 -15.69 16.25 -0.84
N LYS A 70 -14.62 17.04 -0.79
CA LYS A 70 -14.17 17.76 0.41
C LYS A 70 -15.21 18.70 0.99
N VAL A 71 -16.09 19.27 0.17
CA VAL A 71 -17.15 20.20 0.62
C VAL A 71 -18.47 19.51 0.95
N LEU A 72 -18.59 18.20 0.72
CA LEU A 72 -19.77 17.43 1.07
C LEU A 72 -19.80 17.14 2.58
N GLN A 73 -20.92 17.46 3.23
CA GLN A 73 -21.10 17.24 4.67
C GLN A 73 -21.02 15.76 5.09
N GLN A 74 -21.29 14.83 4.18
CA GLN A 74 -21.35 13.40 4.44
C GLN A 74 -20.17 12.62 3.84
N ALA A 75 -19.11 13.31 3.43
CA ALA A 75 -17.93 12.64 2.92
C ALA A 75 -17.30 11.75 4.01
N HIS A 76 -16.93 10.52 3.65
CA HIS A 76 -16.25 9.62 4.57
C HIS A 76 -14.79 10.02 4.70
N VAL A 77 -14.36 10.35 5.92
CA VAL A 77 -12.96 10.59 6.26
C VAL A 77 -12.47 9.43 7.11
N ASN A 78 -11.39 8.79 6.68
CA ASN A 78 -10.82 7.64 7.37
C ASN A 78 -10.34 8.07 8.77
N PHE A 79 -10.73 7.31 9.80
CA PHE A 79 -10.47 7.55 11.23
C PHE A 79 -11.14 8.79 11.82
N ASN A 80 -10.64 9.98 11.48
CA ASN A 80 -11.17 11.23 12.00
C ASN A 80 -11.00 12.38 11.00
N THR A 81 -11.80 13.42 11.18
CA THR A 81 -11.84 14.59 10.29
C THR A 81 -10.53 15.37 10.24
N GLU A 82 -9.69 15.31 11.28
CA GLU A 82 -8.41 16.03 11.32
C GLU A 82 -7.36 15.40 10.40
N THR A 83 -7.44 14.08 10.15
CA THR A 83 -6.51 13.39 9.23
C THR A 83 -6.64 13.84 7.78
N GLN A 84 -7.82 14.36 7.40
CA GLN A 84 -8.16 14.76 6.04
C GLN A 84 -7.85 13.69 4.97
N ASN A 85 -7.90 12.40 5.33
CA ASN A 85 -7.81 11.30 4.37
C ASN A 85 -9.21 10.84 3.96
N PHE A 86 -9.67 11.29 2.79
CA PHE A 86 -11.03 11.03 2.31
C PHE A 86 -11.08 9.74 1.51
N GLN A 87 -12.09 8.90 1.78
CA GLN A 87 -12.39 7.80 0.87
C GLN A 87 -13.04 8.38 -0.39
N GLN A 88 -12.40 8.13 -1.53
CA GLN A 88 -12.86 8.56 -2.85
C GLN A 88 -13.04 7.32 -3.72
N GLU A 89 -14.19 7.18 -4.36
CA GLU A 89 -14.37 6.09 -5.31
C GLU A 89 -13.58 6.34 -6.60
N PRO A 90 -12.91 5.32 -7.17
CA PRO A 90 -12.30 5.40 -8.49
C PRO A 90 -13.35 5.72 -9.55
N VAL A 91 -12.90 6.23 -10.70
CA VAL A 91 -13.78 6.65 -11.78
C VAL A 91 -14.27 5.42 -12.56
N PRO A 92 -15.57 5.05 -12.51
CA PRO A 92 -16.07 3.81 -13.11
C PRO A 92 -16.45 3.97 -14.60
N GLU A 93 -16.06 5.08 -15.22
CA GLU A 93 -16.44 5.45 -16.58
C GLU A 93 -15.47 4.87 -17.61
N GLU A 94 -15.99 4.54 -18.79
CA GLU A 94 -15.16 4.17 -19.94
C GLU A 94 -14.13 5.28 -20.24
N GLY A 95 -12.90 4.87 -20.56
CA GLY A 95 -11.77 5.80 -20.72
C GLY A 95 -10.99 6.09 -19.44
N TYR A 96 -11.49 5.67 -18.27
CA TYR A 96 -10.77 5.75 -16.99
C TYR A 96 -10.43 4.38 -16.39
N ILE A 97 -10.75 3.30 -17.09
CA ILE A 97 -10.44 1.93 -16.68
C ILE A 97 -9.25 1.45 -17.51
N PHE A 98 -8.12 1.21 -16.86
CA PHE A 98 -6.87 0.79 -17.50
C PHE A 98 -6.40 -0.55 -16.94
N ASP A 99 -6.02 -1.48 -17.81
CA ASP A 99 -5.58 -2.83 -17.42
C ASP A 99 -4.34 -2.79 -16.51
N ASP A 100 -3.39 -1.90 -16.79
CA ASP A 100 -2.19 -1.70 -15.98
C ASP A 100 -2.48 -1.07 -14.59
N VAL A 101 -3.72 -0.64 -14.33
CA VAL A 101 -4.19 -0.15 -13.02
C VAL A 101 -5.07 -1.19 -12.32
N ILE A 102 -6.15 -1.66 -12.96
CA ILE A 102 -7.13 -2.55 -12.31
C ILE A 102 -6.66 -4.01 -12.23
N ALA A 103 -5.87 -4.44 -13.21
CA ALA A 103 -5.41 -5.81 -13.37
C ALA A 103 -3.93 -5.82 -13.78
N ASN A 104 -3.11 -5.03 -13.08
CA ASN A 104 -1.70 -4.85 -13.40
C ASN A 104 -1.01 -6.21 -13.61
N PRO A 105 -0.43 -6.48 -14.79
CA PRO A 105 -0.04 -7.83 -15.17
C PRO A 105 1.06 -8.41 -14.27
N TRP A 106 2.04 -7.58 -13.89
CA TRP A 106 3.13 -7.98 -13.00
C TRP A 106 2.67 -8.20 -11.56
N ALA A 107 1.78 -7.33 -11.06
CA ALA A 107 1.18 -7.54 -9.74
C ALA A 107 0.31 -8.81 -9.74
N ALA A 108 -0.50 -9.03 -10.78
CA ALA A 108 -1.31 -10.22 -10.94
C ALA A 108 -0.46 -11.50 -10.94
N GLU A 109 0.65 -11.51 -11.67
CA GLU A 109 1.58 -12.65 -11.71
C GLU A 109 2.18 -12.95 -10.32
N ILE A 110 2.59 -11.92 -9.57
CA ILE A 110 3.04 -12.10 -8.18
C ILE A 110 1.91 -12.68 -7.32
N LEU A 111 0.69 -12.15 -7.44
CA LEU A 111 -0.45 -12.60 -6.66
C LEU A 111 -0.90 -14.02 -7.02
N GLU A 112 -0.73 -14.47 -8.25
CA GLU A 112 -0.96 -15.85 -8.65
C GLU A 112 -0.05 -16.83 -7.89
N HIS A 113 1.20 -16.43 -7.66
CA HIS A 113 2.16 -17.21 -6.89
C HIS A 113 1.91 -17.15 -5.38
N MET A 114 1.36 -16.03 -4.87
CA MET A 114 1.07 -15.87 -3.44
C MET A 114 -0.28 -16.47 -3.02
N LEU A 115 -1.32 -16.34 -3.85
CA LEU A 115 -2.71 -16.70 -3.52
C LEU A 115 -3.23 -17.92 -4.32
N GLY A 116 -2.47 -18.37 -5.31
CA GLY A 116 -2.89 -19.41 -6.25
C GLY A 116 -3.41 -18.84 -7.58
N PRO A 117 -3.65 -19.70 -8.58
CA PRO A 117 -3.61 -19.35 -10.01
C PRO A 117 -4.77 -18.47 -10.53
N LYS A 118 -5.68 -18.02 -9.65
CA LYS A 118 -6.87 -17.25 -10.02
C LYS A 118 -7.21 -16.20 -8.96
N PRO A 119 -6.31 -15.24 -8.68
CA PRO A 119 -6.62 -14.14 -7.77
C PRO A 119 -7.81 -13.34 -8.31
N LYS A 120 -8.57 -12.71 -7.42
CA LYS A 120 -9.74 -11.90 -7.78
C LYS A 120 -9.66 -10.56 -7.09
N VAL A 121 -9.95 -9.50 -7.84
CA VAL A 121 -10.22 -8.19 -7.25
C VAL A 121 -11.54 -8.29 -6.47
N ARG A 122 -11.46 -8.11 -5.15
CA ARG A 122 -12.63 -8.16 -4.24
C ARG A 122 -13.07 -6.78 -3.79
N PHE A 123 -12.20 -5.79 -3.92
CA PHE A 123 -12.40 -4.43 -3.47
C PHE A 123 -11.60 -3.52 -4.40
N TYR A 124 -12.24 -2.48 -4.94
CA TYR A 124 -11.63 -1.48 -5.78
C TYR A 124 -12.11 -0.12 -5.28
N SER A 125 -11.19 0.65 -4.71
CA SER A 125 -11.49 1.93 -4.05
C SER A 125 -10.26 2.83 -4.13
N ALA A 126 -10.37 4.07 -3.65
CA ALA A 126 -9.26 4.99 -3.55
C ALA A 126 -9.35 5.89 -2.31
N ASN A 127 -8.21 6.46 -1.96
CA ASN A 127 -8.05 7.41 -0.87
C ASN A 127 -7.41 8.68 -1.40
N THR A 128 -7.91 9.83 -0.95
CA THR A 128 -7.33 11.13 -1.26
C THR A 128 -6.94 11.84 0.03
N ALA A 129 -5.62 11.94 0.22
CA ALA A 129 -5.03 12.67 1.34
C ALA A 129 -4.96 14.17 0.99
N PHE A 130 -5.74 14.99 1.70
CA PHE A 130 -5.54 16.42 1.70
C PHE A 130 -4.50 16.81 2.75
N LYS A 131 -3.93 18.01 2.60
CA LYS A 131 -2.99 18.56 3.57
C LYS A 131 -3.63 18.60 4.98
N ALA A 132 -2.97 17.94 5.92
CA ALA A 132 -3.32 17.90 7.34
C ALA A 132 -2.05 17.87 8.19
N GLU A 133 -2.20 18.31 9.44
CA GLU A 133 -1.17 18.14 10.49
C GLU A 133 -1.36 16.85 11.28
N ALA A 134 -2.60 16.32 11.31
CA ALA A 134 -2.92 15.10 12.05
C ALA A 134 -2.48 13.86 11.26
N ARG A 135 -2.00 12.86 12.00
CA ARG A 135 -1.59 11.56 11.48
C ARG A 135 -2.69 10.53 11.73
N GLN A 136 -2.95 9.65 10.77
CA GLN A 136 -3.75 8.46 11.04
C GLN A 136 -3.06 7.62 12.14
N PRO A 137 -3.82 6.90 12.99
CA PRO A 137 -3.21 5.86 13.80
C PRO A 137 -2.54 4.84 12.87
N VAL A 138 -1.43 4.25 13.29
CA VAL A 138 -0.93 3.03 12.62
C VAL A 138 -2.06 2.02 12.63
N HIS A 139 -2.25 1.11 11.66
CA HIS A 139 -3.32 0.11 11.73
C HIS A 139 -3.10 -1.02 10.72
N ILE A 140 -4.04 -1.97 10.68
CA ILE A 140 -4.17 -2.95 9.61
C ILE A 140 -5.57 -2.83 9.01
N ASP A 141 -5.69 -3.06 7.71
CA ASP A 141 -6.95 -2.82 7.00
C ASP A 141 -8.06 -3.79 7.41
N MET A 142 -7.63 -5.02 7.69
CA MET A 142 -8.48 -6.20 7.80
C MET A 142 -8.11 -6.94 9.08
N SER A 143 -8.78 -6.59 10.18
CA SER A 143 -8.60 -7.23 11.49
C SER A 143 -9.58 -8.36 11.78
N ARG A 144 -10.75 -8.34 11.14
CA ARG A 144 -11.80 -9.34 11.37
C ARG A 144 -11.38 -10.69 10.78
N GLY A 145 -11.25 -11.68 11.65
CA GLY A 145 -10.86 -13.03 11.24
C GLY A 145 -9.38 -13.19 10.96
N TYR A 146 -8.53 -12.39 11.64
CA TYR A 146 -7.06 -12.37 11.52
C TYR A 146 -6.49 -13.76 11.21
N SER A 147 -6.21 -13.99 9.93
CA SER A 147 -5.73 -15.26 9.42
C SER A 147 -4.21 -15.29 9.55
N ARG A 148 -3.68 -16.44 9.97
CA ARG A 148 -2.23 -16.68 10.01
C ARG A 148 -1.62 -16.85 8.61
N THR A 149 -2.45 -17.02 7.60
CA THR A 149 -2.05 -17.18 6.20
C THR A 149 -2.60 -16.00 5.40
N PRO A 150 -1.78 -15.35 4.55
CA PRO A 150 -2.27 -14.30 3.67
C PRO A 150 -3.38 -14.86 2.79
N PHE A 151 -4.54 -14.20 2.83
CA PHE A 151 -5.72 -14.56 2.03
C PHE A 151 -6.09 -13.47 1.02
N GLY A 152 -5.38 -12.35 1.06
CA GLY A 152 -5.56 -11.20 0.21
C GLY A 152 -4.34 -10.28 0.32
N PHE A 153 -4.12 -9.53 -0.75
CA PHE A 153 -3.09 -8.50 -0.83
C PHE A 153 -3.73 -7.22 -1.35
N CYS A 154 -3.16 -6.12 -0.92
CA CYS A 154 -3.54 -4.80 -1.36
C CYS A 154 -2.58 -4.36 -2.47
N VAL A 155 -3.14 -3.92 -3.61
CA VAL A 155 -2.39 -3.38 -4.74
C VAL A 155 -2.75 -1.92 -4.86
N ASN A 156 -1.78 -1.04 -4.63
CA ASN A 156 -2.01 0.39 -4.54
C ASN A 156 -1.23 1.12 -5.62
N ILE A 157 -1.94 1.97 -6.35
CA ILE A 157 -1.40 2.73 -7.47
C ILE A 157 -1.45 4.21 -7.13
N ASN A 158 -0.31 4.87 -7.18
CA ASN A 158 -0.22 6.30 -6.92
C ASN A 158 -0.42 7.09 -8.18
N LEU A 159 -1.30 8.08 -8.09
CA LEU A 159 -1.57 8.95 -9.23
C LEU A 159 -0.58 10.13 -9.32
N VAL A 160 0.25 10.32 -8.30
CA VAL A 160 1.27 11.37 -8.24
C VAL A 160 2.55 10.82 -7.63
N SER A 161 3.68 11.51 -7.81
CA SER A 161 4.90 11.20 -7.06
C SER A 161 4.71 11.45 -5.57
N THR A 162 5.22 10.54 -4.74
CA THR A 162 4.86 10.50 -3.32
C THR A 162 6.10 10.55 -2.45
N SER A 163 6.12 11.40 -1.45
CA SER A 163 7.23 11.57 -0.53
C SER A 163 6.70 11.82 0.88
N PRO A 164 7.55 11.73 1.92
CA PRO A 164 7.12 12.06 3.29
C PRO A 164 6.47 13.44 3.39
N GLU A 165 6.91 14.40 2.58
CA GLU A 165 6.42 15.78 2.58
C GLU A 165 5.00 15.94 1.99
N ASN A 166 4.52 14.99 1.20
CA ASN A 166 3.19 15.03 0.60
C ASN A 166 2.26 13.87 1.02
N GLY A 167 2.60 13.21 2.14
CA GLY A 167 1.75 12.20 2.74
C GLY A 167 1.96 10.79 2.22
N ALA A 168 3.17 10.45 1.75
CA ALA A 168 3.52 9.06 1.49
C ALA A 168 3.26 8.20 2.73
N THR A 169 2.66 7.04 2.52
CA THR A 169 2.31 6.19 3.64
C THR A 169 3.53 5.60 4.33
N GLU A 170 3.50 5.61 5.66
CA GLU A 170 4.51 4.95 6.48
C GLU A 170 4.16 3.48 6.64
N PHE A 171 5.12 2.59 6.43
CA PHE A 171 4.95 1.15 6.57
C PHE A 171 5.79 0.56 7.70
N TRP A 172 5.25 -0.48 8.33
CA TRP A 172 5.94 -1.30 9.32
C TRP A 172 6.27 -2.66 8.72
N LEU A 173 7.44 -2.76 8.10
CA LEU A 173 7.89 -3.99 7.43
C LEU A 173 7.91 -5.17 8.40
N GLY A 174 7.49 -6.34 7.91
CA GLY A 174 7.46 -7.60 8.66
C GLY A 174 6.35 -7.72 9.70
N THR A 175 5.48 -6.71 9.87
CA THR A 175 4.39 -6.77 10.87
C THR A 175 3.26 -7.72 10.48
N HIS A 176 3.10 -8.05 9.20
CA HIS A 176 2.17 -9.08 8.72
C HIS A 176 2.47 -10.49 9.28
N ASN A 177 3.73 -10.74 9.67
CA ASN A 177 4.14 -11.99 10.31
C ASN A 177 3.81 -12.07 11.81
N VAL A 178 3.25 -11.01 12.41
CA VAL A 178 2.80 -11.04 13.81
C VAL A 178 1.58 -11.93 13.93
N THR A 179 1.53 -12.77 14.96
CA THR A 179 0.51 -13.81 15.06
C THR A 179 -0.62 -13.50 16.04
N ALA A 180 -0.52 -12.38 16.75
CA ALA A 180 -1.52 -11.91 17.72
C ALA A 180 -2.01 -10.51 17.30
N LEU A 181 -3.31 -10.38 17.04
CA LEU A 181 -3.94 -9.12 16.63
C LEU A 181 -3.79 -8.05 17.72
N GLU A 182 -3.79 -8.45 18.98
CA GLU A 182 -3.57 -7.58 20.15
C GLU A 182 -2.14 -7.02 20.18
N ALA A 183 -1.19 -7.70 19.53
CA ALA A 183 0.16 -7.16 19.34
C ALA A 183 0.23 -6.14 18.19
N LEU A 184 -0.83 -6.05 17.38
CA LEU A 184 -0.97 -5.14 16.25
C LEU A 184 -2.09 -4.11 16.46
N THR A 185 -2.78 -4.11 17.62
CA THR A 185 -3.89 -3.18 17.92
C THR A 185 -3.90 -2.74 19.39
N ILE A 186 -4.36 -1.51 19.71
CA ILE A 186 -4.40 -0.95 21.07
C ILE A 186 -5.47 -1.67 21.92
N ASN A 187 -6.56 -2.14 21.30
CA ASN A 187 -7.69 -2.78 22.00
C ASN A 187 -8.19 -4.09 21.36
N GLY A 188 -7.45 -4.71 20.42
CA GLY A 188 -7.93 -5.89 19.68
C GLY A 188 -8.90 -5.57 18.53
N HIS A 189 -9.20 -4.29 18.30
CA HIS A 189 -10.00 -3.78 17.18
C HIS A 189 -9.08 -3.20 16.10
N GLY A 190 -9.27 -3.61 14.84
CA GLY A 190 -8.41 -3.18 13.72
C GLY A 190 -8.34 -1.68 13.47
N ASP A 191 -9.35 -0.94 13.93
CA ASP A 191 -9.46 0.50 13.70
C ASP A 191 -8.66 1.31 14.75
N ASP A 192 -8.22 0.66 15.83
CA ASP A 192 -7.53 1.34 16.95
C ASP A 192 -6.01 1.38 16.79
N GLY A 193 -5.46 0.65 15.81
CA GLY A 193 -4.04 0.70 15.51
C GLY A 193 -3.11 0.03 16.51
N PRO A 194 -1.86 -0.39 16.20
CA PRO A 194 -1.01 -1.10 17.15
C PRO A 194 -0.74 -0.34 18.42
N ASP A 195 -0.75 -1.08 19.54
CA ASP A 195 -0.29 -0.59 20.84
C ASP A 195 0.99 0.24 20.63
N PRO A 196 0.98 1.55 20.93
CA PRO A 196 2.12 2.42 20.74
C PRO A 196 3.38 1.86 21.41
N VAL A 197 3.26 1.11 22.50
CA VAL A 197 4.38 0.46 23.17
C VAL A 197 4.93 -0.70 22.36
N ILE A 198 4.09 -1.49 21.69
CA ILE A 198 4.51 -2.60 20.83
C ILE A 198 4.99 -2.06 19.48
N ALA A 199 4.28 -1.10 18.89
CA ALA A 199 4.70 -0.36 17.70
C ALA A 199 6.04 0.33 17.92
N ASN A 200 6.28 0.95 19.08
CA ASN A 200 7.55 1.61 19.40
C ASN A 200 8.65 0.64 19.85
N LYS A 201 8.33 -0.46 20.56
CA LYS A 201 9.31 -1.53 20.84
C LYS A 201 9.75 -2.22 19.57
N LYS A 202 8.82 -2.45 18.63
CA LYS A 202 9.15 -2.93 17.30
C LYS A 202 9.88 -1.87 16.50
N LYS A 203 9.50 -0.59 16.51
CA LYS A 203 10.30 0.52 15.94
C LYS A 203 11.69 0.67 16.58
N GLY A 204 11.89 0.14 17.79
CA GLY A 204 13.15 0.10 18.52
C GLY A 204 13.96 -1.19 18.31
N SER A 205 13.32 -2.33 18.05
CA SER A 205 13.97 -3.63 17.79
C SER A 205 14.15 -3.88 16.29
N ALA A 206 13.10 -3.68 15.50
CA ALA A 206 13.19 -3.14 14.15
C ALA A 206 13.35 -1.63 14.29
N SER A 207 14.58 -1.16 14.53
CA SER A 207 14.94 0.16 13.98
C SER A 207 14.30 0.26 12.59
N ARG A 208 13.88 1.46 12.15
CA ARG A 208 13.55 1.79 10.73
C ARG A 208 12.05 2.01 10.48
N ALA A 209 11.72 3.23 10.07
CA ALA A 209 10.56 3.54 9.24
C ALA A 209 11.09 3.55 7.80
N ALA A 210 10.43 2.82 6.90
CA ALA A 210 10.76 2.87 5.49
C ALA A 210 9.90 3.95 4.82
N TRP A 211 10.55 4.83 4.08
CA TRP A 211 9.91 5.86 3.27
C TRP A 211 10.20 5.52 1.82
N GLY A 212 9.33 4.71 1.24
CA GLY A 212 9.35 4.37 -0.17
C GLY A 212 8.29 5.17 -0.92
N THR A 213 8.55 5.48 -2.18
CA THR A 213 7.48 5.70 -3.14
C THR A 213 6.73 4.36 -3.31
N HIS A 214 5.40 4.38 -3.17
CA HIS A 214 4.41 3.29 -3.41
C HIS A 214 3.92 2.43 -2.20
N TRP A 215 2.61 2.11 -2.24
CA TRP A 215 1.59 2.53 -1.24
C TRP A 215 0.72 1.45 -0.60
N PHE A 216 -0.04 1.93 0.37
CA PHE A 216 -0.97 1.34 1.35
C PHE A 216 -2.36 1.11 0.79
N CYS A 217 -3.01 0.03 1.21
CA CYS A 217 -4.46 0.06 1.36
C CYS A 217 -4.67 0.20 2.87
N ARG A 218 -5.78 0.89 3.16
CA ARG A 218 -6.21 1.61 4.39
C ARG A 218 -5.15 2.32 5.17
#